data_AF-A0A927Z617-F1
#
_entry.id   AF-A0A927Z617-F1
#
_cell.length_a   1.000
_cell.length_b   1.000
_cell.length_c   1.000
_cell.angle_alpha   90.00
_cell.angle_beta   90.00
_cell.angle_gamma   90.00
#
_symmetry.space_group_name_H-M   'P 1'
#
loop_
_entity.id
_entity.type
_entity.pdbx_description
1 polymer ?
#
loop_
_entity_poly.entity_id
_entity_poly.type
_entity_poly.pdbx_seq_one_letter_code
_entity_poly.pdbx_strand_id
1 'polypeptide(L)'
;MASYDIKRCPACNQPYEKNFYSGKPKPEEKIRYGSPIKVCKYCKKEFIDSDYKEIALEGVPNKEEYNRFTKGTILYTLLSFAMAYFAWLFDFGVLPFVFIGLGIIIIGSDLISYTKRQKHLEREILESKKRMEDPQYALRLLQHGYQVPAEYLPKE
;
A
#
# COMPACT_ATOMS: atom_id res chain seq x y z
N MET A 1 13.11 3.90 -22.62
CA MET A 1 14.33 4.09 -21.81
C MET A 1 13.97 3.80 -20.37
N ALA A 2 14.60 2.81 -19.73
CA ALA A 2 14.41 2.55 -18.31
C ALA A 2 15.16 3.64 -17.50
N SER A 3 14.47 4.32 -16.60
CA SER A 3 15.05 5.31 -15.69
C SER A 3 15.05 4.76 -14.27
N TYR A 4 16.19 4.85 -13.60
CA TYR A 4 16.32 4.48 -12.20
C TYR A 4 16.31 5.75 -11.37
N ASP A 5 15.46 5.80 -10.34
CA ASP A 5 15.64 6.78 -9.27
C ASP A 5 16.51 6.15 -8.19
N ILE A 6 17.59 6.85 -7.82
CA ILE A 6 18.57 6.39 -6.86
C ILE A 6 18.54 7.34 -5.68
N LYS A 7 17.95 6.89 -4.58
CA LYS A 7 17.98 7.66 -3.33
C LYS A 7 19.35 7.60 -2.68
N ARG A 8 19.81 8.75 -2.21
CA ARG A 8 21.14 8.93 -1.63
C ARG A 8 21.05 9.39 -0.19
N CYS A 9 21.98 8.92 0.63
CA CYS A 9 22.06 9.33 2.02
C CYS A 9 22.44 10.83 2.09
N PRO A 10 21.72 11.65 2.88
CA PRO A 10 22.01 13.09 2.96
C PRO A 10 23.39 13.39 3.56
N ALA A 11 23.95 12.47 4.35
CA ALA A 11 25.22 12.70 5.03
C ALA A 11 26.47 12.29 4.22
N CYS A 12 26.40 11.25 3.39
CA CYS A 12 27.56 10.73 2.65
C CYS A 12 27.33 10.56 1.14
N ASN A 13 26.13 10.90 0.66
CA ASN A 13 25.72 10.84 -0.75
C ASN A 13 25.80 9.45 -1.41
N GLN A 14 26.04 8.40 -0.62
CA GLN A 14 26.04 7.02 -1.09
C GLN A 14 24.60 6.54 -1.32
N PRO A 15 24.37 5.73 -2.36
CA PRO A 15 23.04 5.21 -2.68
C PRO A 15 22.61 4.20 -1.61
N TYR A 16 21.39 4.33 -1.07
CA TYR A 16 20.85 3.38 -0.10
C TYR A 16 19.62 2.61 -0.62
N GLU A 17 18.94 3.13 -1.64
CA GLU A 17 17.80 2.49 -2.28
C GLU A 17 17.86 2.72 -3.80
N LYS A 18 17.51 1.69 -4.58
CA LYS A 18 17.39 1.75 -6.04
C LYS A 18 15.96 1.37 -6.41
N ASN A 19 15.18 2.35 -6.87
CA ASN A 19 13.82 2.11 -7.32
C ASN A 19 13.82 1.93 -8.85
N PHE A 20 13.24 0.82 -9.31
CA PHE A 20 13.06 0.56 -10.73
C PHE A 20 11.72 1.14 -11.19
N TYR A 21 11.76 2.06 -12.14
CA TYR A 21 10.56 2.59 -12.79
C TYR A 21 10.52 2.19 -14.26
N SER A 22 9.51 1.43 -14.65
CA SER A 22 9.13 1.23 -16.05
C SER A 22 8.03 2.24 -16.45
N GLY A 23 8.36 3.53 -16.49
CA GLY A 23 7.42 4.59 -16.95
C GLY A 23 7.62 5.95 -16.27
N LYS A 24 6.79 6.94 -16.64
CA LYS A 24 6.72 8.23 -15.92
C LYS A 24 6.28 7.96 -14.47
N PRO A 25 6.96 8.50 -13.45
CA PRO A 25 6.52 8.37 -12.07
C PRO A 25 5.10 8.95 -11.98
N LYS A 26 4.13 8.13 -11.56
CA LYS A 26 2.81 8.66 -11.18
C LYS A 26 3.00 9.33 -9.81
N PRO A 27 2.61 10.60 -9.62
CA PRO A 27 2.78 11.31 -8.36
C PRO A 27 2.01 10.67 -7.18
N GLU A 28 1.08 9.75 -7.47
CA GLU A 28 0.36 8.93 -6.49
C GLU A 28 1.16 7.70 -6.04
N GLU A 29 2.48 7.82 -6.01
CA GLU A 29 3.39 6.73 -5.74
C GLU A 29 3.10 6.16 -4.35
N LYS A 30 2.65 4.90 -4.34
CA LYS A 30 2.27 4.09 -3.18
C LYS A 30 2.95 4.56 -1.91
N ILE A 31 2.16 5.09 -0.99
CA ILE A 31 2.57 5.33 0.39
C ILE A 31 3.28 4.06 0.89
N ARG A 32 4.57 4.19 1.24
CA ARG A 32 5.33 3.07 1.79
C ARG A 32 5.21 3.16 3.30
N TYR A 33 4.63 2.13 3.91
CA TYR A 33 4.59 2.08 5.37
C TYR A 33 5.89 1.49 5.92
N GLY A 34 6.33 2.00 7.08
CA GLY A 34 7.53 1.52 7.75
C GLY A 34 8.18 2.58 8.61
N SER A 35 9.37 2.27 9.14
CA SER A 35 10.17 3.24 9.89
C SER A 35 10.72 4.33 8.96
N PRO A 36 10.39 5.62 9.18
CA PRO A 36 11.01 6.73 8.46
C PRO A 36 12.48 6.93 8.86
N ILE A 37 12.85 6.50 10.07
CA ILE A 37 14.25 6.53 10.53
C ILE A 37 14.99 5.38 9.85
N LYS A 38 16.04 5.72 9.10
CA LYS A 38 16.93 4.77 8.41
C LYS A 38 18.37 5.00 8.86
N VAL A 39 19.14 3.91 8.93
CA VAL A 39 20.58 3.96 9.19
C VAL A 39 21.33 3.73 7.88
N CYS A 40 22.22 4.65 7.49
CA CYS A 40 23.03 4.46 6.29
C CYS A 40 24.00 3.29 6.45
N LYS A 41 24.04 2.36 5.49
CA LYS A 41 24.97 1.22 5.52
C LYS A 41 26.45 1.64 5.49
N TYR A 42 26.75 2.76 4.84
CA TYR A 42 28.11 3.25 4.59
C TYR A 42 28.63 4.14 5.71
N CYS A 43 27.93 5.24 6.04
CA CYS A 43 28.39 6.19 7.05
C CYS A 43 27.80 5.94 8.45
N LYS A 44 26.90 4.96 8.61
CA LYS A 44 26.23 4.59 9.86
C LYS A 44 25.43 5.70 10.55
N LYS A 45 25.28 6.86 9.90
CA LYS A 45 24.43 7.96 10.40
C LYS A 45 22.96 7.64 10.16
N GLU A 46 22.13 8.02 11.13
CA GLU A 46 20.68 8.02 11.03
C GLU A 46 20.21 9.20 10.17
N PHE A 47 19.16 8.97 9.38
CA PHE A 47 18.49 9.99 8.58
C PHE A 47 17.01 9.65 8.41
N ILE A 48 16.22 10.66 8.06
CA ILE A 48 14.79 10.51 7.79
C ILE A 48 14.58 10.32 6.28
N ASP A 49 13.83 9.27 5.92
CA ASP A 49 13.32 9.06 4.56
C ASP A 49 11.84 9.48 4.51
N SER A 50 11.57 10.59 3.83
CA SER A 50 10.23 11.19 3.74
C SER A 50 9.20 10.31 3.05
N ASP A 51 9.63 9.31 2.29
CA ASP A 51 8.75 8.46 1.52
C ASP A 51 8.17 7.32 2.35
N TYR A 52 8.79 7.02 3.51
CA TYR A 52 8.27 6.06 4.47
C TYR A 52 7.42 6.78 5.51
N LYS A 53 6.19 6.29 5.69
CA LYS A 53 5.24 6.81 6.67
C LYS A 53 5.08 5.82 7.82
N GLU A 54 5.10 6.34 9.04
CA GLU A 54 4.82 5.53 10.22
C GLU A 54 3.30 5.44 10.40
N ILE A 55 2.73 4.30 10.01
CA ILE A 55 1.28 4.07 9.98
C ILE A 55 0.60 4.22 11.35
N ALA A 56 1.29 3.91 12.46
CA ALA A 56 0.76 4.11 13.81
C ALA A 56 0.58 5.60 14.17
N LEU A 57 1.34 6.51 13.54
CA LEU A 57 1.26 7.94 13.77
C LEU A 57 0.33 8.64 12.76
N GLU A 58 0.53 8.37 11.48
CA GLU A 58 -0.17 9.07 10.39
C GLU A 58 -1.51 8.43 10.02
N GLY A 59 -1.75 7.20 10.48
CA GLY A 59 -2.90 6.41 10.07
C GLY A 59 -2.81 5.92 8.62
N VAL A 60 -3.87 5.27 8.15
CA VAL A 60 -3.97 4.73 6.77
C VAL A 60 -4.59 5.79 5.86
N PRO A 61 -3.84 6.41 4.91
CA PRO A 61 -4.33 7.61 4.23
C PRO A 61 -5.36 7.35 3.12
N ASN A 62 -5.74 6.10 2.81
CA ASN A 62 -6.57 5.83 1.62
C ASN A 62 -7.83 5.00 1.89
N LYS A 63 -8.99 5.64 1.70
CA LYS A 63 -10.31 4.98 1.67
C LYS A 63 -10.44 4.01 0.49
N GLU A 64 -9.71 4.22 -0.61
CA GLU A 64 -9.80 3.35 -1.80
C GLU A 64 -9.12 1.99 -1.59
N GLU A 65 -8.06 1.90 -0.78
CA GLU A 65 -7.48 0.60 -0.37
C GLU A 65 -8.44 -0.21 0.52
N TYR A 66 -9.40 0.48 1.15
CA TYR A 66 -10.43 -0.12 1.99
C TYR A 66 -11.67 -0.56 1.20
N ASN A 67 -11.84 -0.10 -0.05
CA ASN A 67 -12.98 -0.54 -0.84
C ASN A 67 -12.83 -2.03 -1.17
N ARG A 68 -13.83 -2.80 -0.76
CA ARG A 68 -13.89 -4.25 -0.99
C ARG A 68 -13.84 -4.60 -2.49
N PHE A 69 -14.38 -3.72 -3.33
CA PHE A 69 -14.41 -3.87 -4.78
C PHE A 69 -13.83 -2.65 -5.48
N THR A 70 -12.97 -2.89 -6.47
CA THR A 70 -12.51 -1.81 -7.34
C THR A 70 -13.62 -1.35 -8.29
N LYS A 71 -13.57 -0.08 -8.74
CA LYS A 71 -14.52 0.44 -9.76
C LYS A 71 -14.51 -0.42 -11.03
N GLY A 72 -13.34 -0.93 -11.40
CA GLY A 72 -13.18 -1.85 -12.53
C GLY A 72 -13.91 -3.17 -12.30
N THR A 73 -13.76 -3.78 -11.12
CA THR A 73 -14.48 -5.02 -10.75
C THR A 73 -15.98 -4.84 -10.90
N ILE A 74 -16.55 -3.76 -10.35
CA ILE A 74 -17.98 -3.48 -10.44
C ILE A 74 -18.41 -3.35 -11.91
N LEU A 75 -17.67 -2.58 -12.71
CA LEU A 75 -17.99 -2.36 -14.13
C LEU A 75 -17.96 -3.66 -14.94
N TYR A 76 -16.89 -4.46 -14.81
CA TYR A 76 -16.76 -5.70 -15.57
C TYR A 76 -17.73 -6.78 -15.14
N THR A 77 -18.07 -6.86 -13.85
CA THR A 77 -19.11 -7.75 -13.35
C THR A 77 -20.49 -7.36 -13.89
N LEU A 78 -20.83 -6.06 -13.91
CA LEU A 78 -22.08 -5.59 -14.50
C LEU A 78 -22.14 -5.88 -16.01
N LEU A 79 -21.05 -5.65 -16.73
CA LEU A 79 -20.96 -5.95 -18.16
C LEU A 79 -21.14 -7.45 -18.41
N SER A 80 -20.51 -8.30 -17.60
CA SER A 80 -20.65 -9.76 -17.67
C SER A 80 -22.11 -10.21 -17.49
N PHE A 81 -22.82 -9.69 -16.48
CA PHE A 81 -24.23 -10.02 -16.29
C PHE A 81 -25.13 -9.45 -17.39
N ALA A 82 -24.84 -8.26 -17.91
CA ALA A 82 -25.56 -7.70 -19.05
C ALA A 82 -25.41 -8.56 -20.31
N MET A 83 -24.20 -9.06 -20.58
CA MET A 83 -23.94 -9.98 -21.68
C MET A 83 -24.60 -11.34 -21.48
N ALA A 84 -24.66 -11.85 -20.24
CA ALA A 84 -25.40 -13.07 -19.93
C ALA A 84 -26.90 -12.92 -20.23
N TYR A 85 -27.49 -11.79 -19.81
CA TYR A 85 -28.89 -11.48 -20.06
C TYR A 85 -29.19 -11.33 -21.56
N PHE A 86 -28.33 -10.61 -22.29
CA PHE A 86 -28.43 -10.50 -23.74
C PHE A 86 -28.31 -11.87 -24.41
N ALA A 87 -27.34 -12.69 -24.00
CA ALA A 87 -27.17 -14.03 -24.55
C ALA A 87 -28.40 -14.92 -24.33
N TRP A 88 -29.09 -14.74 -23.20
CA TRP A 88 -30.30 -15.47 -22.85
C TRP A 88 -31.51 -15.00 -23.68
N LEU A 89 -31.68 -13.69 -23.88
CA LEU A 89 -32.77 -13.14 -24.69
C LEU A 89 -32.78 -13.61 -26.15
N PHE A 90 -31.59 -13.84 -26.72
CA PHE A 90 -31.41 -14.27 -28.10
C PHE A 90 -31.14 -15.78 -28.24
N ASP A 91 -31.33 -16.54 -27.16
CA ASP A 91 -31.20 -18.00 -27.12
C ASP A 91 -29.86 -18.54 -27.65
N PHE A 92 -28.76 -17.90 -27.25
CA PHE A 92 -27.40 -18.30 -27.62
C PHE A 92 -26.90 -19.57 -26.89
N GLY A 93 -27.82 -20.42 -26.40
CA GLY A 93 -27.54 -21.69 -25.75
C GLY A 93 -26.73 -21.54 -24.46
N VAL A 94 -25.48 -22.03 -24.45
CA VAL A 94 -24.65 -22.12 -23.23
C VAL A 94 -23.94 -20.81 -22.85
N LEU A 95 -23.92 -19.82 -23.75
CA LEU A 95 -23.20 -18.55 -23.55
C LEU A 95 -23.61 -17.76 -22.29
N PRO A 96 -24.89 -17.71 -21.85
CA PRO A 96 -25.28 -17.05 -20.61
C PRO A 96 -24.52 -17.61 -19.39
N PHE A 97 -24.35 -18.93 -19.30
CA PHE A 97 -23.65 -19.57 -18.20
C PHE A 97 -22.15 -19.24 -18.19
N VAL A 98 -21.54 -19.13 -19.37
CA VAL A 98 -20.14 -18.70 -19.51
C VAL A 98 -19.96 -17.27 -18.97
N PHE A 99 -20.84 -16.35 -19.36
CA PHE A 99 -20.78 -14.97 -18.91
C PHE A 99 -21.01 -14.84 -17.40
N ILE A 100 -21.97 -15.58 -16.84
CA ILE A 100 -22.18 -15.66 -15.37
C ILE A 100 -20.91 -16.17 -14.67
N GLY A 101 -20.30 -17.23 -15.19
CA GLY A 101 -19.05 -17.79 -14.65
C GLY A 101 -17.91 -16.77 -14.63
N LEU A 102 -17.74 -15.99 -15.70
CA LEU A 102 -16.76 -14.91 -15.76
C LEU A 102 -17.01 -13.83 -14.70
N GLY A 103 -18.26 -13.43 -14.50
CA GLY A 103 -18.63 -12.45 -13.48
C GLY A 103 -18.25 -12.91 -12.07
N ILE A 104 -18.50 -14.19 -11.76
CA ILE A 104 -18.12 -14.80 -10.47
C ILE A 104 -16.60 -14.83 -10.30
N ILE A 105 -15.84 -15.21 -11.33
CA ILE A 105 -14.37 -15.26 -11.28
C ILE A 105 -13.79 -13.86 -11.01
N ILE A 106 -14.31 -12.83 -11.69
CA ILE A 106 -13.88 -11.45 -11.51
C ILE A 106 -14.06 -11.02 -10.04
N ILE A 107 -15.27 -11.21 -9.48
CA ILE A 107 -15.57 -10.89 -8.08
C ILE A 107 -14.65 -11.69 -7.13
N GLY A 108 -14.51 -12.99 -7.36
CA GLY A 108 -13.70 -13.87 -6.52
C GLY A 108 -12.23 -13.45 -6.49
N SER A 109 -11.67 -13.09 -7.64
CA SER A 109 -10.28 -12.62 -7.74
C SER A 109 -10.01 -11.32 -6.98
N ASP A 110 -10.97 -10.38 -6.98
CA ASP A 110 -10.84 -9.11 -6.26
C ASP A 110 -11.02 -9.31 -4.75
N LEU A 111 -11.88 -10.24 -4.32
CA LEU A 111 -12.00 -10.61 -2.90
C LEU A 111 -10.71 -11.22 -2.35
N ILE A 112 -10.05 -12.11 -3.11
CA ILE A 112 -8.74 -12.68 -2.73
C ILE A 112 -7.69 -11.57 -2.66
N SER A 113 -7.68 -10.67 -3.64
CA SER A 113 -6.75 -9.53 -3.65
C SER A 113 -6.98 -8.60 -2.45
N TYR A 114 -8.25 -8.30 -2.15
CA TYR A 114 -8.66 -7.48 -1.01
C TYR A 114 -8.21 -8.09 0.31
N THR A 115 -8.47 -9.38 0.54
CA THR A 115 -8.05 -10.06 1.78
C THR A 115 -6.53 -10.07 1.96
N LYS A 116 -5.77 -10.23 0.87
CA LYS A 116 -4.30 -10.09 0.90
C LYS A 116 -3.86 -8.66 1.26
N ARG A 117 -4.48 -7.63 0.68
CA ARG A 117 -4.20 -6.22 1.01
C ARG A 117 -4.46 -5.94 2.49
N GLN A 118 -5.61 -6.36 3.01
CA GLN A 118 -5.95 -6.19 4.43
C GLN A 118 -4.95 -6.87 5.36
N LYS A 119 -4.58 -8.13 5.08
CA LYS A 119 -3.56 -8.85 5.87
C LYS A 119 -2.20 -8.17 5.83
N HIS A 120 -1.82 -7.57 4.70
CA HIS A 120 -0.56 -6.83 4.60
C HIS A 120 -0.60 -5.57 5.46
N LEU A 121 -1.68 -4.81 5.35
CA LEU A 121 -1.89 -3.58 6.12
C LEU A 121 -1.91 -3.87 7.64
N GLU A 122 -2.61 -4.93 8.06
CA GLU A 122 -2.63 -5.37 9.46
C GLU A 122 -1.22 -5.70 9.97
N ARG A 123 -0.38 -6.35 9.15
CA ARG A 123 1.02 -6.62 9.52
C ARG A 123 1.82 -5.33 9.66
N GLU A 124 1.69 -4.40 8.73
CA GLU A 124 2.39 -3.11 8.79
C GLU A 124 1.97 -2.30 10.02
N ILE A 125 0.67 -2.31 10.37
CA ILE A 125 0.15 -1.69 11.60
C ILE A 125 0.75 -2.36 12.84
N LEU A 126 0.77 -3.70 12.88
CA LEU A 126 1.30 -4.44 14.02
C LEU A 126 2.80 -4.19 14.22
N GLU A 127 3.58 -4.23 13.14
CA GLU A 127 5.01 -3.94 13.17
C GLU A 127 5.30 -2.51 13.59
N SER A 128 4.48 -1.56 13.11
CA SER A 128 4.55 -0.15 13.50
C SER A 128 4.29 0.04 14.98
N LYS A 129 3.20 -0.53 15.51
CA LYS A 129 2.90 -0.51 16.95
C LYS A 129 4.04 -1.10 17.78
N LYS A 130 4.58 -2.24 17.34
CA LYS A 130 5.71 -2.89 18.03
C LYS A 130 6.99 -2.02 18.04
N ARG A 131 7.23 -1.23 16.99
CA ARG A 131 8.34 -0.24 16.99
C ARG A 131 8.06 0.91 17.94
N MET A 132 6.81 1.39 17.97
CA MET A 132 6.39 2.48 18.85
C MET A 132 6.39 2.10 20.34
N GLU A 133 6.34 0.81 20.67
CA GLU A 133 6.54 0.31 22.04
C GLU A 133 7.96 0.60 22.59
N ASP A 134 8.96 0.82 21.72
CA ASP A 134 10.29 1.27 22.14
C ASP A 134 10.27 2.79 22.43
N PRO A 135 10.41 3.22 23.71
CA PRO A 135 10.38 4.64 24.05
C PRO A 135 11.52 5.43 23.39
N GLN A 136 12.67 4.79 23.14
CA GLN A 136 13.81 5.43 22.47
C GLN A 136 13.49 5.72 21.01
N TYR A 137 12.74 4.83 20.35
CA TYR A 137 12.26 5.04 19.00
C TYR A 137 11.28 6.21 18.91
N ALA A 138 10.29 6.25 19.82
CA ALA A 138 9.33 7.36 19.91
C ALA A 138 10.03 8.71 20.15
N LEU A 139 11.03 8.76 21.03
CA LEU A 139 11.82 9.97 21.29
C LEU A 139 12.62 10.42 20.06
N ARG A 140 13.24 9.49 19.32
CA ARG A 140 13.95 9.83 18.07
C ARG A 140 12.99 10.43 17.03
N LEU A 141 11.79 9.88 16.89
CA LEU A 141 10.77 10.44 15.99
C LEU A 141 10.36 11.85 16.42
N LEU A 142 10.17 12.08 17.71
CA LEU A 142 9.85 13.41 18.26
C LEU A 142 10.98 14.41 17.98
N GLN A 143 12.24 14.03 18.15
CA GLN A 143 13.41 14.87 17.83
C GLN A 143 13.47 15.28 16.36
N HIS A 144 12.94 14.44 15.47
CA HIS A 144 12.86 14.71 14.04
C HIS A 144 11.57 15.44 13.62
N GLY A 145 10.75 15.91 14.57
CA GLY A 145 9.58 16.75 14.32
C GLY A 145 8.28 16.00 14.03
N TYR A 146 8.22 14.68 14.27
CA TYR A 146 6.98 13.92 14.16
C TYR A 146 6.09 14.14 15.39
N GLN A 147 4.78 14.20 15.17
CA GLN A 147 3.81 14.26 16.26
C GLN A 147 3.59 12.84 16.82
N VAL A 148 4.12 12.59 18.01
CA VAL A 148 4.00 11.29 18.69
C VAL A 148 2.97 11.39 19.82
N PRO A 149 1.94 10.53 19.85
CA PRO A 149 0.99 10.48 20.96
C PRO A 149 1.68 10.23 22.31
N ALA A 150 1.18 10.87 23.37
CA ALA A 150 1.74 10.77 24.73
C ALA A 150 1.75 9.32 25.27
N GLU A 151 0.93 8.43 24.72
CA GLU A 151 0.90 7.01 25.11
C GLU A 151 2.21 6.25 24.80
N TYR A 152 3.01 6.74 23.85
CA TYR A 152 4.28 6.13 23.43
C TYR A 152 5.52 6.82 24.02
N LEU A 153 5.33 7.94 24.72
CA LEU A 153 6.42 8.66 25.37
C LEU A 153 6.64 8.10 26.79
N PRO A 154 7.89 8.08 27.28
CA PRO A 154 8.15 7.68 28.65
C PRO A 154 7.39 8.63 29.60
N LYS A 155 6.65 8.05 30.54
CA LYS A 155 6.03 8.82 31.63
C LYS A 155 7.16 9.29 32.55
N GLU A 156 7.32 10.61 32.66
CA GLU A 156 8.21 11.25 33.63
C GLU A 156 7.87 10.84 35.07
#